data_AF-A0A1X7VII5-F1
#
_entry.id   AF-A0A1X7VII5-F1
#
_cell.length_a   1.000
_cell.length_b   1.000
_cell.length_c   1.000
_cell.angle_alpha   90.00
_cell.angle_beta   90.00
_cell.angle_gamma   90.00
#
_symmetry.space_group_name_H-M   'P 1'
#
loop_
_entity.id
_entity.type
_entity.pdbx_description
1 polymer ?
#
loop_
_entity_poly.entity_id
_entity_poly.type
_entity_poly.pdbx_seq_one_letter_code
_entity_poly.pdbx_strand_id
1 'polypeptide(L)'
;VWPSKTRKEELEWTSLHGSGRKKLIGQLPPKLTEVFPDGLGCQLMKHWMEFDDIYNLIGASNPTDKDTRSIERKALQWINDFMKFPFDGFKKASVTPYMHIMAYHVPLTMKQHSGIKRVKGQEVKSNDCTKKHYFSSNHQDVARDIPYS
;
A
#
# COMPACT_ATOMS: atom_id res chain seq x y z
N VAL A 1 44.29 5.15 4.10
CA VAL A 1 43.29 4.74 5.11
C VAL A 1 42.29 5.87 5.25
N TRP A 2 41.12 5.76 4.64
CA TRP A 2 40.04 6.73 4.79
C TRP A 2 39.14 6.27 5.95
N PRO A 3 38.97 7.05 7.03
CA PRO A 3 38.12 6.61 8.13
C PRO A 3 36.65 6.74 7.71
N SER A 4 35.89 5.65 7.84
CA SER A 4 34.45 5.65 7.65
C SER A 4 33.81 6.51 8.75
N LYS A 5 33.16 7.60 8.34
CA LYS A 5 32.26 8.34 9.23
C LYS A 5 31.08 7.43 9.59
N THR A 6 30.94 7.22 10.89
CA THR A 6 29.73 6.77 11.58
C THR A 6 28.48 7.39 10.94
N ARG A 7 27.70 6.58 10.21
CA ARG A 7 26.33 6.95 9.85
C ARG A 7 25.41 6.42 10.94
N LYS A 8 25.04 7.35 11.81
CA LYS A 8 23.81 7.33 12.60
C LYS A 8 22.70 6.76 11.71
N GLU A 9 21.96 5.79 12.21
CA GLU A 9 20.76 5.25 11.56
C GLU A 9 19.75 6.38 11.36
N GLU A 10 19.87 7.12 10.27
CA GLU A 10 18.81 7.98 9.77
C GLU A 10 17.72 7.06 9.26
N LEU A 11 16.66 6.91 10.09
CA LEU A 11 15.42 6.29 9.69
C LEU A 11 14.93 6.99 8.41
N GLU A 12 15.11 6.33 7.26
CA GLU A 12 14.50 6.70 5.99
C GLU A 12 12.96 6.59 6.14
N TRP A 13 12.30 7.72 6.37
CA TRP A 13 10.86 7.85 6.59
C TRP A 13 9.98 7.50 5.37
N THR A 14 10.58 7.06 4.27
CA THR A 14 9.98 7.12 2.93
C THR A 14 9.42 5.79 2.45
N SER A 15 9.70 4.66 3.10
CA SER A 15 9.25 3.39 2.55
C SER A 15 8.65 2.43 3.58
N LEU A 16 7.32 2.50 3.66
CA LEU A 16 6.48 1.54 4.36
C LEU A 16 6.46 0.20 3.60
N HIS A 17 7.56 -0.53 3.63
CA HIS A 17 7.67 -1.85 2.99
C HIS A 17 6.78 -2.88 3.69
N GLY A 18 6.51 -4.01 3.01
CA GLY A 18 5.44 -4.96 3.35
C GLY A 18 5.32 -5.40 4.81
N SER A 19 6.42 -5.52 5.57
CA SER A 19 6.39 -5.82 7.01
C SER A 19 5.95 -4.63 7.87
N GLY A 20 6.47 -3.43 7.59
CA GLY A 20 6.09 -2.18 8.25
C GLY A 20 4.61 -1.85 8.03
N ARG A 21 4.09 -2.12 6.83
CA ARG A 21 2.67 -1.97 6.52
C ARG A 21 1.78 -2.88 7.36
N LYS A 22 2.11 -4.17 7.43
CA LYS A 22 1.33 -5.15 8.22
C LYS A 22 1.30 -4.75 9.69
N LYS A 23 2.43 -4.28 10.22
CA LYS A 23 2.54 -3.77 11.58
C LYS A 23 1.67 -2.54 11.79
N LEU A 24 1.70 -1.59 10.86
CA LEU A 24 0.90 -0.37 10.93
C LEU A 24 -0.60 -0.67 10.89
N ILE A 25 -1.07 -1.44 9.92
CA ILE A 25 -2.51 -1.72 9.80
C ILE A 25 -3.01 -2.63 10.94
N GLY A 26 -2.21 -3.61 11.39
CA GLY A 26 -2.63 -4.57 12.41
C GLY A 26 -2.48 -4.08 13.85
N GLN A 27 -1.52 -3.20 14.16
CA GLN A 27 -1.21 -2.84 15.55
C GLN A 27 -1.54 -1.38 15.92
N LEU A 28 -1.73 -0.50 14.93
CA LEU A 28 -2.07 0.90 15.18
C LEU A 28 -3.52 1.09 15.64
N PRO A 29 -4.55 0.45 15.04
CA PRO A 29 -5.94 0.78 15.32
C PRO A 29 -6.33 0.69 16.81
N PRO A 30 -5.95 -0.39 17.56
CA PRO A 30 -6.27 -0.48 18.98
C PRO A 30 -5.61 0.59 19.84
N LYS A 31 -4.48 1.17 19.39
CA LYS A 31 -3.75 2.21 20.14
C LYS A 31 -4.37 3.58 19.96
N LEU A 32 -5.20 3.79 18.94
CA LEU A 32 -5.84 5.08 18.68
C LEU A 32 -6.83 5.45 19.79
N THR A 33 -7.44 4.48 20.45
CA THR A 33 -8.34 4.70 21.59
C THR A 33 -7.62 5.16 22.85
N GLU A 34 -6.31 4.91 22.95
CA GLU A 34 -5.49 5.36 24.09
C GLU A 34 -4.95 6.78 23.89
N VAL A 35 -4.84 7.23 22.63
CA VAL A 35 -4.21 8.51 22.26
C VAL A 35 -5.25 9.61 22.08
N PHE A 36 -6.41 9.29 21.51
CA PHE A 36 -7.45 10.28 21.22
C PHE A 36 -8.56 10.21 22.28
N PRO A 37 -9.00 11.36 22.81
CA PRO A 37 -10.07 11.39 23.79
C PRO A 37 -11.40 10.92 23.20
N ASP A 38 -12.27 10.42 24.06
CA ASP A 38 -13.69 10.14 23.80
C ASP A 38 -13.95 9.16 22.63
N GLY A 39 -15.18 9.16 22.10
CA GLY A 39 -15.60 8.32 20.98
C GLY A 39 -14.83 8.57 19.66
N LEU A 40 -13.95 9.57 19.60
CA LEU A 40 -13.16 9.88 18.42
C LEU A 40 -12.07 8.83 18.17
N GLY A 41 -11.41 8.34 19.22
CA GLY A 41 -10.45 7.23 19.11
C GLY A 41 -11.11 5.96 18.56
N CYS A 42 -12.33 5.65 19.03
CA CYS A 42 -13.13 4.54 18.51
C CYS A 42 -13.52 4.72 17.04
N GLN A 43 -13.88 5.95 16.63
CA GLN A 43 -14.20 6.25 15.23
C GLN A 43 -12.97 6.10 14.32
N LEU A 44 -11.81 6.61 14.74
CA LEU A 44 -10.56 6.43 14.01
C LEU A 44 -10.16 4.96 13.93
N MET A 45 -10.22 4.21 15.04
CA MET A 45 -9.96 2.78 15.05
C MET A 45 -10.85 2.05 14.03
N LYS A 46 -12.17 2.30 14.08
CA LYS A 46 -13.12 1.71 13.13
C LYS A 46 -12.77 2.06 11.69
N HIS A 47 -12.45 3.33 11.42
CA HIS A 47 -12.10 3.79 10.08
C HIS A 47 -10.84 3.11 9.51
N TRP A 48 -9.84 2.85 10.35
CA TRP A 48 -8.66 2.08 9.97
C TRP A 48 -8.97 0.60 9.73
N MET A 49 -9.83 0.00 10.54
CA MET A 49 -10.27 -1.39 10.33
C MET A 49 -11.07 -1.55 9.03
N GLU A 50 -11.94 -0.58 8.71
CA GLU A 50 -12.67 -0.56 7.43
C GLU A 50 -11.74 -0.46 6.22
N PHE A 51 -10.63 0.27 6.34
CA PHE A 51 -9.59 0.30 5.32
C PHE A 51 -8.90 -1.07 5.14
N ASP A 52 -8.55 -1.74 6.23
CA ASP A 52 -7.95 -3.09 6.16
C ASP A 52 -8.90 -4.09 5.48
N ASP A 53 -10.19 -4.03 5.82
CA ASP A 53 -11.27 -4.78 5.20
C ASP A 53 -11.30 -4.59 3.67
N ILE A 54 -11.31 -3.33 3.21
CA ILE A 54 -11.29 -3.00 1.78
C ILE A 54 -10.02 -3.56 1.14
N TYR A 55 -8.88 -3.39 1.79
CA TYR A 55 -7.61 -3.85 1.27
C TYR A 55 -7.53 -5.38 1.12
N ASN A 56 -8.05 -6.12 2.10
CA ASN A 56 -8.13 -7.58 2.06
C ASN A 56 -9.05 -8.06 0.94
N LEU A 57 -10.18 -7.38 0.71
CA LEU A 57 -11.08 -7.66 -0.42
C LEU A 57 -10.40 -7.43 -1.78
N ILE A 58 -9.66 -6.34 -1.94
CA ILE A 58 -8.86 -6.08 -3.16
C ILE A 58 -7.76 -7.15 -3.34
N GLY A 59 -7.25 -7.67 -2.23
CA GLY A 59 -6.27 -8.75 -2.19
C GLY A 59 -6.83 -10.15 -2.44
N ALA A 60 -8.15 -10.33 -2.56
CA ALA A 60 -8.75 -11.65 -2.79
C ALA A 60 -8.36 -12.22 -4.16
N SER A 61 -8.24 -13.54 -4.24
CA SER A 61 -8.05 -14.26 -5.51
C SER A 61 -9.43 -14.52 -6.11
N ASN A 62 -9.61 -14.28 -7.41
CA ASN A 62 -10.88 -14.49 -8.14
C ASN A 62 -12.10 -13.79 -7.50
N PRO A 63 -12.10 -12.44 -7.42
CA PRO A 63 -13.22 -11.69 -6.88
C PRO A 63 -14.50 -11.92 -7.70
N THR A 64 -15.62 -12.08 -6.99
CA THR A 64 -16.95 -12.13 -7.62
C THR A 64 -17.47 -10.72 -7.92
N ASP A 65 -18.51 -10.62 -8.75
CA ASP A 65 -19.21 -9.33 -8.97
C ASP A 65 -19.75 -8.73 -7.68
N LYS A 66 -20.17 -9.59 -6.73
CA LYS A 66 -20.64 -9.17 -5.41
C LYS A 66 -19.51 -8.54 -4.60
N ASP A 67 -18.30 -9.14 -4.64
CA ASP A 67 -17.13 -8.58 -3.97
C ASP A 67 -16.75 -7.24 -4.57
N THR A 68 -16.81 -7.14 -5.89
CA THR A 68 -16.46 -5.90 -6.58
C THR A 68 -17.40 -4.75 -6.26
N ARG A 69 -18.73 -5.01 -6.23
CA ARG A 69 -19.72 -4.03 -5.73
C ARG A 69 -19.52 -3.69 -4.25
N SER A 70 -19.10 -4.67 -3.44
CA SER A 70 -18.81 -4.46 -2.02
C SER A 70 -17.61 -3.53 -1.84
N ILE A 71 -16.53 -3.71 -2.61
CA ILE A 71 -15.35 -2.84 -2.60
C ILE A 71 -15.73 -1.42 -2.98
N GLU A 72 -16.45 -1.24 -4.09
CA GLU A 72 -16.90 0.07 -4.56
C GLU A 72 -17.70 0.82 -3.48
N ARG A 73 -18.72 0.16 -2.92
CA ARG A 73 -19.55 0.73 -1.86
C ARG A 73 -18.77 1.03 -0.59
N LYS A 74 -17.94 0.09 -0.11
CA LYS A 74 -17.14 0.27 1.10
C LYS A 74 -16.11 1.38 0.93
N ALA A 75 -15.43 1.47 -0.21
CA ALA A 75 -14.44 2.50 -0.50
C ALA A 75 -15.07 3.89 -0.56
N LEU A 76 -16.22 4.05 -1.21
CA LEU A 76 -16.95 5.33 -1.24
C LEU A 76 -17.41 5.75 0.16
N GLN A 77 -17.99 4.81 0.93
CA GLN A 77 -18.40 5.07 2.31
C GLN A 77 -17.21 5.49 3.18
N TRP A 78 -16.09 4.77 3.06
CA TRP A 78 -14.87 5.07 3.78
C TRP A 78 -14.35 6.48 3.44
N ILE A 79 -14.29 6.88 2.16
CA ILE A 79 -13.89 8.26 1.79
C ILE A 79 -14.87 9.29 2.37
N ASN A 80 -16.17 9.01 2.37
CA ASN A 80 -17.16 9.92 2.95
C ASN A 80 -16.98 10.07 4.46
N ASP A 81 -16.66 8.98 5.17
CA ASP A 81 -16.41 9.02 6.61
C ASP A 81 -15.07 9.67 6.95
N PHE A 82 -14.06 9.50 6.08
CA PHE A 82 -12.80 10.24 6.17
C PHE A 82 -13.07 11.75 6.21
N MET A 83 -13.95 12.27 5.35
CA MET A 83 -14.25 13.71 5.28
C MET A 83 -15.05 14.26 6.48
N LYS A 84 -15.57 13.40 7.36
CA LYS A 84 -16.36 13.81 8.53
C LYS A 84 -15.52 14.05 9.77
N PHE A 85 -14.25 13.65 9.77
CA PHE A 85 -13.39 13.85 10.93
C PHE A 85 -13.15 15.35 11.18
N PRO A 86 -13.17 15.80 12.45
CA PRO A 86 -13.10 17.21 12.80
C PRO A 86 -11.68 17.81 12.72
N PHE A 87 -10.72 17.09 12.14
CA PHE A 87 -9.32 17.52 12.07
C PHE A 87 -9.02 18.27 10.77
N ASP A 88 -8.17 19.30 10.87
CA ASP A 88 -7.59 19.93 9.69
C ASP A 88 -6.72 18.92 8.94
N GLY A 89 -7.10 18.64 7.70
CA GLY A 89 -6.50 17.61 6.87
C GLY A 89 -7.47 16.52 6.42
N PHE A 90 -8.69 16.48 6.94
CA PHE A 90 -9.74 15.51 6.56
C PHE A 90 -10.84 16.18 5.74
N LYS A 91 -10.44 16.93 4.71
CA LYS A 91 -11.35 17.67 3.80
C LYS A 91 -11.33 17.02 2.42
N LYS A 92 -12.30 17.38 1.57
CA LYS A 92 -12.35 16.90 0.16
C LYS A 92 -11.03 17.15 -0.60
N ALA A 93 -10.36 18.26 -0.33
CA ALA A 93 -9.07 18.61 -0.91
C ALA A 93 -7.92 17.66 -0.50
N SER A 94 -8.09 16.91 0.59
CA SER A 94 -7.11 15.95 1.10
C SER A 94 -7.37 14.52 0.62
N VAL A 95 -8.42 14.29 -0.18
CA VAL A 95 -8.64 12.99 -0.81
C VAL A 95 -7.52 12.75 -1.80
N THR A 96 -6.68 11.77 -1.50
CA THR A 96 -5.50 11.50 -2.32
C THR A 96 -5.88 10.78 -3.62
N PRO A 97 -5.04 10.86 -4.66
CA PRO A 97 -5.25 10.10 -5.89
C PRO A 97 -5.42 8.59 -5.66
N TYR A 98 -4.74 8.01 -4.66
CA TYR A 98 -4.87 6.59 -4.31
C TYR A 98 -6.25 6.25 -3.74
N MET A 99 -6.85 7.15 -2.96
CA MET A 99 -8.22 6.97 -2.47
C MET A 99 -9.21 6.99 -3.64
N HIS A 100 -9.02 7.92 -4.58
CA HIS A 100 -9.84 7.99 -5.79
C HIS A 100 -9.70 6.72 -6.65
N ILE A 101 -8.47 6.27 -6.90
CA ILE A 101 -8.19 5.02 -7.62
C ILE A 101 -8.86 3.82 -6.94
N MET A 102 -8.77 3.73 -5.62
CA MET A 102 -9.38 2.65 -4.83
C MET A 102 -10.91 2.61 -4.98
N ALA A 103 -11.58 3.77 -5.03
CA ALA A 103 -13.03 3.83 -5.11
C ALA A 103 -13.58 3.63 -6.53
N TYR A 104 -12.92 4.18 -7.55
CA TYR A 104 -13.47 4.23 -8.91
C TYR A 104 -12.78 3.29 -9.90
N HIS A 105 -11.45 3.17 -9.84
CA HIS A 105 -10.69 2.42 -10.83
C HIS A 105 -10.49 0.97 -10.43
N VAL A 106 -10.21 0.70 -9.16
CA VAL A 106 -10.03 -0.66 -8.65
C VAL A 106 -11.25 -1.56 -8.93
N PRO A 107 -12.50 -1.15 -8.63
CA PRO A 107 -13.67 -1.97 -8.95
C PRO A 107 -13.86 -2.16 -10.46
N LEU A 108 -13.58 -1.14 -11.26
CA LEU A 108 -13.68 -1.23 -12.73
C LEU A 108 -12.68 -2.25 -13.28
N THR A 109 -11.40 -2.16 -12.87
CA THR A 109 -10.35 -3.11 -13.26
C THR A 109 -10.70 -4.53 -12.81
N MET A 110 -11.27 -4.70 -11.61
CA MET A 110 -11.67 -6.02 -11.12
C MET A 110 -12.81 -6.64 -11.95
N LYS A 111 -13.81 -5.84 -12.36
CA LYS A 111 -14.87 -6.27 -13.30
C LYS A 111 -14.30 -6.70 -14.65
N GLN A 112 -13.30 -5.97 -15.17
CA GLN A 112 -12.73 -6.21 -16.50
C GLN A 112 -11.75 -7.39 -16.57
N HIS A 113 -11.00 -7.65 -15.49
CA HIS A 113 -9.87 -8.59 -15.52
C HIS A 113 -9.98 -9.76 -14.53
N SER A 114 -11.14 -9.95 -13.89
CA SER A 114 -11.37 -10.99 -12.87
C SER A 114 -10.34 -10.92 -11.72
N GLY A 115 -10.00 -9.69 -11.30
CA GLY A 115 -9.14 -9.39 -10.15
C GLY A 115 -7.81 -8.70 -10.45
N ILE A 116 -7.32 -7.93 -9.47
CA ILE A 116 -6.10 -7.10 -9.61
C ILE A 116 -4.82 -7.90 -9.35
N LYS A 117 -4.89 -9.01 -8.59
CA LYS A 117 -3.71 -9.81 -8.22
C LYS A 117 -2.94 -10.35 -9.44
N ARG A 118 -3.63 -10.66 -10.54
CA ARG A 118 -3.00 -11.09 -11.81
C ARG A 118 -2.23 -9.96 -12.52
N VAL A 119 -2.55 -8.70 -12.22
CA VAL A 119 -1.98 -7.50 -12.87
C VAL A 119 -0.98 -6.77 -11.96
N LYS A 120 -0.78 -7.24 -10.71
CA LYS A 120 0.28 -6.70 -9.87
C LYS A 120 1.62 -7.06 -10.51
N GLY A 121 2.29 -6.06 -11.09
CA GLY A 121 3.64 -6.11 -11.65
C GLY A 121 4.70 -6.46 -10.60
N GLN A 122 4.57 -7.63 -9.99
CA GLN A 122 5.60 -8.25 -9.16
C GLN A 122 6.72 -8.84 -10.04
N GLU A 123 6.74 -8.52 -11.34
CA GLU A 123 7.86 -8.75 -12.26
C GLU A 123 9.02 -7.78 -12.01
N VAL A 124 8.82 -6.69 -11.26
CA VAL A 124 9.92 -5.80 -10.81
C VAL A 124 10.71 -6.41 -9.63
N LYS A 125 10.49 -7.69 -9.29
CA LYS A 125 11.49 -8.47 -8.52
C LYS A 125 12.74 -8.81 -9.34
N SER A 126 12.67 -8.68 -10.67
CA SER A 126 13.84 -8.76 -11.54
C SER A 126 14.96 -7.84 -11.03
N ASN A 127 14.64 -6.59 -10.65
CA ASN A 127 15.64 -5.60 -10.25
C ASN A 127 16.47 -6.01 -9.01
N ASP A 128 15.92 -6.83 -8.12
CA ASP A 128 16.63 -7.30 -6.92
C ASP A 128 17.59 -8.46 -7.25
N CYS A 129 17.21 -9.33 -8.20
CA CYS A 129 18.10 -10.34 -8.77
C CYS A 129 19.15 -9.73 -9.70
N THR A 130 18.80 -8.71 -10.50
CA THR A 130 19.73 -8.02 -11.41
C THR A 130 20.81 -7.29 -10.62
N LYS A 131 20.46 -6.61 -9.52
CA LYS A 131 21.47 -5.98 -8.64
C LYS A 131 22.37 -7.00 -7.95
N LYS A 132 21.83 -8.12 -7.46
CA LYS A 132 22.64 -9.18 -6.84
C LYS A 132 23.64 -9.78 -7.82
N HIS A 133 23.24 -10.05 -9.06
CA HIS A 133 24.17 -10.55 -10.09
C HIS A 133 25.18 -9.49 -10.56
N TYR A 134 24.77 -8.22 -10.65
CA TYR A 134 25.66 -7.13 -11.04
C TYR A 134 26.78 -6.89 -10.01
N PHE A 135 26.48 -7.02 -8.71
CA PHE A 135 27.47 -6.85 -7.64
C PHE A 135 28.25 -8.14 -7.27
N SER A 136 27.82 -9.31 -7.75
CA SER A 136 28.56 -10.58 -7.56
C SER A 136 29.51 -10.91 -8.71
N SER A 137 29.39 -10.24 -9.85
CA SER A 137 30.33 -10.41 -10.96
C SER A 137 31.53 -9.51 -10.73
N ASN A 138 32.67 -10.15 -10.48
CA ASN A 138 33.98 -9.54 -10.52
C ASN A 138 34.09 -8.72 -11.82
N HIS A 139 34.51 -7.46 -11.73
CA HIS A 139 34.71 -6.57 -12.87
C HIS A 139 35.70 -7.17 -13.86
N GLN A 140 35.20 -7.88 -14.87
CA GLN A 140 35.82 -8.16 -16.17
C GLN A 140 34.93 -9.18 -16.92
N ASP A 141 33.81 -8.71 -17.49
CA ASP A 141 33.62 -8.80 -18.93
C ASP A 141 32.27 -8.23 -19.36
N VAL A 142 32.32 -7.62 -20.52
CA VAL A 142 31.43 -6.60 -21.05
C VAL A 142 30.25 -7.23 -21.78
N ALA A 143 29.06 -6.67 -21.55
CA ALA A 143 27.89 -6.63 -22.43
C ALA A 143 27.98 -7.48 -23.73
N ARG A 144 27.64 -8.76 -23.61
CA ARG A 144 27.14 -9.61 -24.69
C ARG A 144 26.17 -10.58 -24.04
N ASP A 145 25.14 -10.98 -24.77
CA ASP A 145 24.08 -11.92 -24.35
C ASP A 145 22.82 -11.25 -23.77
N ILE A 146 22.25 -10.33 -24.55
CA ILE A 146 20.79 -10.24 -24.68
C ILE A 146 20.44 -10.91 -26.02
N PRO A 147 19.88 -12.13 -26.04
CA PRO A 147 19.27 -12.63 -27.26
C PRO A 147 17.86 -12.03 -27.38
N TYR A 148 17.63 -11.39 -28.53
CA TYR A 148 16.29 -11.14 -29.04
C TYR A 148 15.61 -12.48 -29.33
N SER A 149 14.47 -12.73 -28.67
CA SER A 149 13.32 -13.45 -29.23
C SER A 149 12.10 -13.23 -28.35
#